data_AF-A0A0D5CHW6-F1
#
_entry.id   AF-A0A0D5CHW6-F1
#
_cell.length_a   1.000
_cell.length_b   1.000
_cell.length_c   1.000
_cell.angle_alpha   90.00
_cell.angle_beta   90.00
_cell.angle_gamma   90.00
#
_symmetry.space_group_name_H-M   'P 1'
#
loop_
_entity.id
_entity.type
_entity.pdbx_description
1 polymer ?
#
loop_
_entity_poly.entity_id
_entity_poly.type
_entity_poly.pdbx_seq_one_letter_code
_entity_poly.pdbx_strand_id
1 'polypeptide(L)'
;MSCIRFTTAAQLEALHRTAPAVLTAEQAAALHPAPEVTPSKIRRLRLLAEHRDPKVRESVASSLHAPEDVQRALARDADEGVRACLARNPQAPAAVLTMLVGDTSERVRSWLAVNDQTPRAAVAMLECDESPAVRDLLRWREAHIESPTEPEPAEVVAR
;
A
#
# COMPACT_ATOMS: atom_id res chain seq x y z
N MET A 1 -24.23 10.97 29.12
CA MET A 1 -25.59 10.71 28.58
C MET A 1 -25.42 10.42 27.10
N SER A 2 -25.52 9.14 26.71
CA SER A 2 -25.33 8.72 25.32
C SER A 2 -26.65 8.89 24.58
N CYS A 3 -26.70 9.83 23.62
CA CYS A 3 -27.87 10.05 22.79
C CYS A 3 -27.88 8.97 21.69
N ILE A 4 -28.56 7.85 21.93
CA ILE A 4 -28.93 6.93 20.84
C ILE A 4 -29.88 7.70 19.92
N ARG A 5 -29.41 8.05 18.72
CA ARG A 5 -30.19 8.77 17.73
C ARG A 5 -31.10 7.76 17.02
N PHE A 6 -32.38 7.72 17.37
CA PHE A 6 -33.39 6.97 16.62
C PHE A 6 -33.73 7.73 15.33
N THR A 7 -32.84 7.67 14.35
CA THR A 7 -33.15 8.20 13.02
C THR A 7 -34.21 7.30 12.39
N THR A 8 -35.37 7.86 12.07
CA THR A 8 -36.46 7.11 11.41
C THR A 8 -36.08 6.80 9.95
N ALA A 9 -36.75 5.81 9.33
CA ALA A 9 -36.53 5.49 7.92
C ALA A 9 -36.74 6.72 7.00
N ALA A 10 -37.76 7.54 7.28
CA ALA A 10 -38.02 8.78 6.55
C ALA A 10 -36.91 9.83 6.72
N GLN A 11 -36.30 9.90 7.91
CA GLN A 11 -35.16 10.79 8.17
C GLN A 11 -33.88 10.30 7.47
N LEU A 12 -33.63 8.98 7.41
CA LEU A 12 -32.55 8.39 6.63
C LEU A 12 -32.73 8.65 5.13
N GLU A 13 -33.95 8.48 4.62
CA GLU A 13 -34.27 8.74 3.22
C GLU A 13 -34.12 10.22 2.85
N ALA A 14 -34.55 11.13 3.74
CA ALA A 14 -34.33 12.56 3.57
C ALA A 14 -32.83 12.93 3.57
N LEU A 15 -32.03 12.30 4.44
CA LEU A 15 -30.57 12.45 4.45
C LEU A 15 -29.94 11.92 3.16
N HIS A 16 -30.35 10.75 2.65
CA HIS A 16 -29.83 10.23 1.39
C HIS A 16 -30.21 11.10 0.18
N ARG A 17 -31.42 11.69 0.16
CA ARG A 17 -31.85 12.61 -0.91
C ARG A 17 -31.07 13.93 -0.91
N THR A 18 -30.65 14.41 0.26
CA THR A 18 -29.95 15.68 0.42
C THR A 18 -28.43 15.51 0.57
N ALA A 19 -27.96 14.27 0.69
CA ALA A 19 -26.54 13.96 0.70
C ALA A 19 -25.95 14.43 -0.63
N PRO A 20 -24.86 15.21 -0.61
CA PRO A 20 -24.13 15.48 -1.84
C PRO A 20 -23.74 14.14 -2.46
N ALA A 21 -23.80 14.04 -3.79
CA ALA A 21 -23.37 12.83 -4.49
C ALA A 21 -21.97 12.46 -4.00
N VAL A 22 -21.85 11.30 -3.34
CA VAL A 22 -20.56 10.80 -2.88
C VAL A 22 -19.77 10.52 -4.16
N LEU A 23 -18.78 11.36 -4.42
CA LEU A 23 -17.91 11.19 -5.57
C LEU A 23 -17.16 9.87 -5.44
N THR A 24 -17.05 9.13 -6.54
CA THR A 24 -16.10 8.02 -6.60
C THR A 24 -14.68 8.54 -6.43
N ALA A 25 -13.73 7.67 -6.07
CA ALA A 25 -12.33 8.05 -5.96
C ALA A 25 -11.79 8.69 -7.26
N GLU A 26 -12.22 8.17 -8.40
CA GLU A 26 -11.88 8.69 -9.73
C GLU A 26 -12.46 10.10 -9.96
N GLN A 27 -13.73 10.32 -9.61
CA GLN A 27 -14.38 11.62 -9.73
C GLN A 27 -13.73 12.66 -8.82
N ALA A 28 -13.38 12.29 -7.59
CA ALA A 28 -12.66 13.16 -6.66
C ALA A 28 -11.25 13.51 -7.20
N ALA A 29 -10.53 12.54 -7.75
CA ALA A 29 -9.21 12.74 -8.35
C ALA A 29 -9.26 13.64 -9.59
N ALA A 30 -10.31 13.53 -10.42
CA ALA A 30 -10.49 14.39 -11.60
C ALA A 30 -10.75 15.87 -11.23
N LEU A 31 -11.49 16.12 -10.15
CA LEU A 31 -11.75 17.47 -9.66
C LEU A 31 -10.55 18.08 -8.92
N HIS A 32 -9.73 17.23 -8.30
CA HIS A 32 -8.59 17.62 -7.49
C HIS A 32 -7.33 16.82 -7.87
N PRO A 33 -6.77 17.05 -9.08
CA PRO A 33 -5.62 16.31 -9.53
C PRO A 33 -4.42 16.55 -8.63
N ALA A 34 -3.69 15.47 -8.33
CA ALA A 34 -2.42 15.58 -7.61
C ALA A 34 -1.42 16.41 -8.44
N PRO A 35 -0.58 17.26 -7.79
CA PRO A 35 0.41 18.04 -8.51
C PRO A 35 1.43 17.11 -9.19
N GLU A 36 1.91 17.54 -10.36
CA GLU A 36 2.89 16.77 -11.12
C GLU A 36 4.18 16.51 -10.34
N VAL A 37 4.80 15.37 -10.62
CA VAL A 37 6.11 15.01 -10.07
C VAL A 37 7.18 15.80 -10.81
N THR A 38 7.58 16.93 -10.25
CA THR A 38 8.60 17.79 -10.85
C THR A 38 10.02 17.23 -10.67
N PRO A 39 10.98 17.58 -11.56
CA PRO A 39 12.40 17.25 -11.38
C PRO A 39 12.97 17.71 -10.04
N SER A 40 12.50 18.86 -9.53
CA SER A 40 12.88 19.39 -8.22
C SER A 40 12.44 18.47 -7.06
N LYS A 41 11.27 17.84 -7.17
CA LYS A 41 10.81 16.84 -6.19
C LYS A 41 11.70 15.60 -6.21
N ILE A 42 12.03 15.10 -7.40
CA ILE A 42 12.94 13.96 -7.58
C ILE A 42 14.33 14.25 -6.99
N ARG A 43 14.89 15.43 -7.25
CA ARG A 43 16.17 15.87 -6.67
C ARG A 43 16.12 15.90 -5.14
N ARG A 44 15.01 16.37 -4.56
CA ARG A 44 14.82 16.37 -3.11
C ARG A 44 14.77 14.96 -2.54
N LEU A 45 14.08 14.03 -3.18
CA LEU A 45 14.04 12.62 -2.74
C LEU A 45 15.44 11.99 -2.73
N ARG A 46 16.27 12.25 -3.75
CA ARG A 46 17.67 11.81 -3.78
C ARG A 46 18.47 12.35 -2.57
N LEU A 47 18.36 13.64 -2.28
CA LEU A 47 19.06 14.25 -1.14
C LEU A 47 18.58 13.70 0.21
N LEU A 48 17.27 13.48 0.36
CA LEU A 48 16.70 12.94 1.60
C LEU A 48 17.04 11.45 1.80
N ALA A 49 17.28 10.70 0.72
CA ALA A 49 17.70 9.30 0.79
C ALA A 49 19.09 9.12 1.42
N GLU A 50 19.92 10.16 1.40
CA GLU A 50 21.27 10.15 1.99
C GLU A 50 21.30 10.79 3.39
N HIS A 51 20.13 11.16 3.93
CA HIS A 51 20.07 11.85 5.21
C HIS A 51 20.53 10.95 6.37
N ARG A 52 21.26 11.51 7.35
CA ARG A 52 21.81 10.75 8.49
C ARG A 52 20.76 10.05 9.33
N ASP A 53 19.59 10.68 9.48
CA ASP A 53 18.48 10.17 10.27
C ASP A 53 17.70 9.11 9.48
N PRO A 54 17.64 7.86 9.97
CA PRO A 54 16.87 6.79 9.32
C PRO A 54 15.39 7.15 9.13
N LYS A 55 14.77 7.94 10.03
CA LYS A 55 13.36 8.34 9.89
C LYS A 55 13.11 9.20 8.66
N VAL A 56 14.09 10.02 8.28
CA VAL A 56 14.02 10.78 7.03
C VAL A 56 14.14 9.84 5.84
N ARG A 57 15.03 8.85 5.89
CA ARG A 57 15.17 7.86 4.80
C ARG A 57 13.95 6.92 4.67
N GLU A 58 13.33 6.54 5.79
CA GLU A 58 12.05 5.80 5.84
C GLU A 58 10.93 6.54 5.09
N SER A 59 10.90 7.88 5.21
CA SER A 59 9.93 8.70 4.48
C SER A 59 10.15 8.65 2.96
N VAL A 60 11.40 8.53 2.51
CA VAL A 60 11.74 8.38 1.09
C VAL A 60 11.40 6.97 0.61
N ALA A 61 11.72 5.94 1.40
CA ALA A 61 11.39 4.54 1.10
C ALA A 61 9.86 4.31 0.97
N SER A 62 9.07 5.03 1.76
CA SER A 62 7.60 5.00 1.71
C SER A 62 7.01 5.85 0.57
N SER A 63 7.83 6.60 -0.17
CA SER A 63 7.35 7.47 -1.24
C SER A 63 7.00 6.69 -2.51
N LEU A 64 5.81 6.94 -3.07
CA LEU A 64 5.39 6.37 -4.35
C LEU A 64 6.12 6.94 -5.58
N HIS A 65 6.94 7.98 -5.36
CA HIS A 65 7.64 8.70 -6.44
C HIS A 65 9.17 8.63 -6.32
N ALA A 66 9.68 7.79 -5.41
CA ALA A 66 11.11 7.55 -5.32
C ALA A 66 11.60 6.92 -6.63
N PRO A 67 12.61 7.50 -7.31
CA PRO A 67 13.23 6.88 -8.47
C PRO A 67 13.76 5.48 -8.16
N GLU A 68 13.75 4.59 -9.14
CA GLU A 68 14.17 3.20 -8.94
C GLU A 68 15.63 3.09 -8.46
N ASP A 69 16.54 3.94 -8.92
CA ASP A 69 17.93 3.95 -8.44
C ASP A 69 18.05 4.32 -6.96
N VAL A 70 17.21 5.25 -6.48
CA VAL A 70 17.09 5.57 -5.04
C VAL A 70 16.52 4.38 -4.28
N GLN A 71 15.47 3.74 -4.79
CA GLN A 71 14.89 2.56 -4.15
C GLN A 71 15.91 1.41 -4.04
N ARG A 72 16.71 1.15 -5.09
CA ARG A 72 17.80 0.14 -5.05
C ARG A 72 18.88 0.47 -4.03
N ALA A 73 19.16 1.75 -3.78
CA ALA A 73 20.08 2.17 -2.73
C ALA A 73 19.47 1.92 -1.34
N LEU A 74 18.22 2.33 -1.13
CA LEU A 74 17.50 2.13 0.13
C LEU A 74 17.24 0.65 0.46
N ALA A 75 17.16 -0.23 -0.55
CA ALA A 75 17.08 -1.68 -0.33
C ALA A 75 18.32 -2.26 0.34
N ARG A 76 19.46 -1.55 0.30
CA ARG A 76 20.72 -1.92 0.96
C ARG A 76 21.03 -1.03 2.17
N ASP A 77 20.05 -0.25 2.64
CA ASP A 77 20.23 0.62 3.79
C ASP A 77 20.64 -0.19 5.03
N ALA A 78 21.47 0.37 5.89
CA ALA A 78 21.87 -0.30 7.13
C ALA A 78 20.68 -0.45 8.10
N ASP A 79 19.75 0.50 8.07
CA ASP A 79 18.59 0.52 8.94
C ASP A 79 17.47 -0.38 8.42
N GLU A 80 17.02 -1.33 9.25
CA GLU A 80 15.94 -2.25 8.88
C GLU A 80 14.56 -1.56 8.75
N GLY A 81 14.36 -0.38 9.36
CA GLY A 81 13.14 0.42 9.22
C GLY A 81 13.00 0.96 7.81
N VAL A 82 14.09 1.48 7.26
CA VAL A 82 14.15 1.93 5.87
C VAL A 82 13.83 0.78 4.91
N ARG A 83 14.46 -0.38 5.09
CA ARG A 83 14.21 -1.57 4.25
C ARG A 83 12.78 -2.10 4.39
N ALA A 84 12.23 -2.09 5.61
CA ALA A 84 10.84 -2.50 5.87
C ALA A 84 9.83 -1.54 5.22
N CYS A 85 10.07 -0.23 5.28
CA CYS A 85 9.25 0.76 4.58
C CYS A 85 9.25 0.54 3.07
N LEU A 86 10.40 0.17 2.49
CA LEU A 86 10.50 -0.15 1.07
C LEU A 86 9.77 -1.46 0.73
N ALA A 87 9.92 -2.51 1.54
CA ALA A 87 9.20 -3.77 1.38
C ALA A 87 7.68 -3.61 1.44
N ARG A 88 7.17 -2.65 2.21
CA ARG A 88 5.74 -2.32 2.29
C ARG A 88 5.23 -1.46 1.13
N ASN A 89 6.11 -0.86 0.33
CA ASN A 89 5.71 0.13 -0.66
C ASN A 89 4.95 -0.52 -1.84
N PRO A 90 3.69 -0.11 -2.12
CA PRO A 90 2.86 -0.70 -3.18
C PRO A 90 3.29 -0.28 -4.59
N GLN A 91 4.31 0.56 -4.73
CA GLN A 91 4.89 0.98 -6.02
C GLN A 91 6.37 0.60 -6.10
N ALA A 92 6.86 -0.24 -5.19
CA ALA A 92 8.22 -0.77 -5.29
C ALA A 92 8.34 -1.72 -6.49
N PRO A 93 9.34 -1.52 -7.37
CA PRO A 93 9.56 -2.42 -8.49
C PRO A 93 9.86 -3.85 -8.03
N ALA A 94 9.36 -4.83 -8.79
CA ALA A 94 9.61 -6.25 -8.61
C ALA A 94 11.09 -6.59 -8.36
N ALA A 95 12.00 -5.97 -9.12
CA ALA A 95 13.43 -6.19 -8.99
C ALA A 95 13.98 -5.74 -7.63
N VAL A 96 13.45 -4.63 -7.08
CA VAL A 96 13.82 -4.11 -5.76
C VAL A 96 13.28 -5.02 -4.66
N LEU A 97 12.02 -5.44 -4.75
CA LEU A 97 11.42 -6.36 -3.79
C LEU A 97 12.14 -7.72 -3.76
N THR A 98 12.57 -8.22 -4.92
CA THR A 98 13.36 -9.46 -5.03
C THR A 98 14.67 -9.38 -4.25
N MET A 99 15.31 -8.20 -4.18
CA MET A 99 16.55 -8.03 -3.41
C MET A 99 16.35 -8.21 -1.90
N LEU A 100 15.14 -7.95 -1.40
CA LEU A 100 14.82 -7.96 0.03
C LEU A 100 14.35 -9.34 0.54
N VAL A 101 14.16 -10.33 -0.35
CA VAL A 101 13.61 -11.65 0.03
C VAL A 101 14.52 -12.38 1.02
N GLY A 102 15.83 -12.24 0.85
CA GLY A 102 16.84 -12.79 1.76
C GLY A 102 17.29 -11.83 2.86
N ASP A 103 16.52 -10.78 3.17
CA ASP A 103 16.90 -9.82 4.22
C ASP A 103 17.07 -10.52 5.56
N THR A 104 18.03 -10.09 6.38
CA THR A 104 18.27 -10.67 7.70
C THR A 104 17.14 -10.36 8.69
N SER A 105 16.38 -9.30 8.47
CA SER A 105 15.29 -8.89 9.36
C SER A 105 13.99 -9.60 8.98
N GLU A 106 13.45 -10.39 9.90
CA GLU A 106 12.12 -11.01 9.78
C GLU A 106 11.04 -9.96 9.45
N ARG A 107 11.16 -8.75 10.01
CA ARG A 107 10.20 -7.67 9.77
C ARG A 107 10.15 -7.26 8.30
N VAL A 108 11.31 -7.20 7.63
CA VAL A 108 11.39 -6.87 6.20
C VAL A 108 10.75 -7.98 5.37
N ARG A 109 11.09 -9.24 5.65
CA ARG A 109 10.53 -10.41 4.96
C ARG A 109 9.01 -10.56 5.18
N SER A 110 8.53 -10.21 6.37
CA SER A 110 7.10 -10.15 6.70
C SER A 110 6.35 -9.12 5.86
N TRP A 111 6.92 -7.92 5.66
CA TRP A 111 6.30 -6.92 4.79
C TRP A 111 6.27 -7.34 3.32
N LEU A 112 7.28 -8.09 2.84
CA LEU A 112 7.24 -8.68 1.50
C LEU A 112 6.11 -9.72 1.37
N ALA A 113 5.92 -10.55 2.40
CA ALA A 113 4.88 -11.57 2.39
C ALA A 113 3.47 -10.97 2.19
N VAL A 114 3.22 -9.79 2.74
CA VAL A 114 1.91 -9.09 2.62
C VAL A 114 1.84 -8.06 1.49
N ASN A 115 2.92 -7.83 0.74
CA ASN A 115 2.90 -6.88 -0.38
C ASN A 115 2.45 -7.59 -1.67
N ASP A 116 1.37 -7.08 -2.28
CA ASP A 116 0.78 -7.62 -3.51
C ASP A 116 1.68 -7.46 -4.74
N GLN A 117 2.64 -6.53 -4.70
CA GLN A 117 3.63 -6.34 -5.76
C GLN A 117 4.80 -7.31 -5.66
N THR A 118 4.89 -8.11 -4.59
CA THR A 118 5.96 -9.09 -4.43
C THR A 118 5.87 -10.14 -5.53
N PRO A 119 6.92 -10.30 -6.37
CA PRO A 119 6.87 -11.24 -7.49
C PRO A 119 6.64 -12.67 -7.04
N ARG A 120 5.97 -13.48 -7.86
CA ARG A 120 5.69 -14.89 -7.55
C ARG A 120 6.95 -15.70 -7.21
N ALA A 121 8.07 -15.41 -7.86
CA ALA A 121 9.35 -16.06 -7.55
C ALA A 121 9.85 -15.72 -6.13
N ALA A 122 9.67 -14.49 -5.69
CA ALA A 122 9.98 -14.04 -4.33
C ALA A 122 9.04 -14.68 -3.30
N VAL A 123 7.75 -14.79 -3.62
CA VAL A 123 6.77 -15.50 -2.78
C VAL A 123 7.17 -16.96 -2.57
N ALA A 124 7.52 -17.69 -3.64
CA ALA A 124 7.92 -19.09 -3.55
C ALA A 124 9.14 -19.30 -2.66
N MET A 125 10.05 -18.32 -2.60
CA MET A 125 11.17 -18.35 -1.65
C MET A 125 10.71 -18.13 -0.20
N LEU A 126 9.78 -17.20 0.04
CA LEU A 126 9.22 -16.90 1.37
C LEU A 126 8.34 -18.04 1.92
N GLU A 127 7.77 -18.89 1.06
CA GLU A 127 7.06 -20.11 1.50
C GLU A 127 7.98 -21.07 2.28
N CYS A 128 9.27 -21.06 1.93
CA CYS A 128 10.32 -21.84 2.59
C CYS A 128 11.10 -21.02 3.65
N ASP A 129 10.60 -19.85 4.06
CA ASP A 129 11.28 -19.00 5.05
C ASP A 129 11.48 -19.75 6.38
N GLU A 130 12.57 -19.41 7.06
CA GLU A 130 12.89 -19.94 8.39
C GLU A 130 11.86 -19.51 9.44
N SER A 131 11.29 -18.30 9.30
CA SER A 131 10.33 -17.75 10.25
C SER A 131 8.93 -18.30 10.00
N PRO A 132 8.28 -18.94 11.00
CA PRO A 132 6.89 -19.34 10.90
C PRO A 132 5.95 -18.14 10.64
N ALA A 133 6.25 -16.97 11.21
CA ALA A 133 5.41 -15.78 11.07
C ALA A 133 5.30 -15.33 9.60
N VAL A 134 6.41 -15.35 8.86
CA VAL A 134 6.44 -15.01 7.43
C VAL A 134 5.57 -15.98 6.62
N ARG A 135 5.67 -17.28 6.90
CA ARG A 135 4.86 -18.31 6.23
C ARG A 135 3.37 -18.19 6.55
N ASP A 136 3.03 -17.87 7.79
CA ASP A 136 1.64 -17.66 8.19
C ASP A 136 1.03 -16.40 7.55
N LEU A 137 1.82 -15.34 7.36
CA LEU A 137 1.39 -14.15 6.62
C LEU A 137 1.10 -14.45 5.14
N LEU A 138 1.88 -15.32 4.50
CA LEU A 138 1.60 -15.75 3.13
C LEU A 138 0.27 -16.52 3.04
N ARG A 139 0.02 -17.45 3.97
CA ARG A 139 -1.25 -18.18 4.05
C ARG A 139 -2.42 -17.23 4.28
N TRP A 140 -2.24 -16.26 5.18
CA TRP A 140 -3.25 -15.22 5.43
C TRP A 140 -3.54 -14.42 4.16
N ARG A 141 -2.49 -14.01 3.44
CA ARG A 141 -2.61 -13.27 2.18
C ARG A 141 -3.39 -14.09 1.13
N GLU A 142 -3.02 -15.36 0.93
CA GLU A 142 -3.72 -16.25 -0.01
C GLU A 142 -5.21 -16.36 0.31
N ALA A 143 -5.58 -16.54 1.58
CA ALA A 143 -6.97 -16.61 2.00
C ALA A 143 -7.79 -15.33 1.72
N HIS A 144 -7.13 -14.17 1.59
CA HIS A 144 -7.80 -12.87 1.37
C HIS A 144 -7.71 -12.37 -0.07
N ILE A 145 -6.72 -12.80 -0.86
CA ILE A 145 -6.65 -12.51 -2.30
C ILE A 145 -7.79 -13.18 -3.06
N GLU A 146 -8.29 -14.32 -2.57
CA GLU A 146 -9.29 -15.15 -3.25
C GLU A 146 -10.75 -14.80 -2.94
N SER A 147 -11.03 -13.65 -2.28
CA SER A 147 -12.39 -13.10 -2.21
C SER A 147 -12.74 -12.40 -3.53
N PRO A 148 -13.58 -12.98 -4.40
CA PRO A 148 -13.87 -12.40 -5.70
C PRO A 148 -14.87 -11.26 -5.54
N THR A 149 -14.54 -10.12 -6.14
CA THR A 149 -15.42 -9.18 -6.85
C THR A 149 -16.82 -8.94 -6.26
N GLU A 150 -17.04 -7.70 -5.83
CA GLU A 150 -18.37 -7.12 -5.57
C GLU A 150 -19.41 -7.63 -6.59
N PRO A 151 -20.61 -8.04 -6.16
CA PRO A 151 -21.64 -8.49 -7.09
C PRO A 151 -22.01 -7.34 -8.04
N GLU A 152 -22.04 -7.63 -9.35
CA GLU A 152 -22.48 -6.67 -10.36
C GLU A 152 -23.83 -6.05 -9.96
N PRO A 153 -24.04 -4.74 -10.18
CA PRO A 153 -25.29 -4.10 -9.85
C PRO A 153 -26.39 -4.75 -10.67
N ALA A 154 -27.35 -5.38 -9.99
CA ALA A 154 -28.51 -6.01 -10.60
C ALA A 154 -29.17 -5.03 -11.58
N GLU A 155 -29.23 -5.42 -12.86
CA GLU A 155 -30.03 -4.72 -13.85
C GLU A 155 -31.46 -4.58 -13.33
N VAL A 156 -31.85 -3.34 -13.02
CA VAL A 156 -33.24 -2.98 -12.79
C VAL A 156 -33.93 -3.05 -14.15
N VAL A 157 -34.37 -4.24 -14.52
CA VAL A 157 -35.28 -4.44 -15.64
C VAL A 157 -36.64 -3.87 -15.22
N ALA A 158 -36.90 -2.64 -15.64
CA ALA A 158 -38.22 -2.03 -15.58
C ALA A 158 -39.20 -2.84 -16.44
N ARG A 159 -40.30 -3.28 -15.83
CA ARG A 159 -41.55 -3.64 -16.51
C ARG A 159 -42.71 -3.00 -15.79
#